data_AF-A0A6A2WTK4-F1
#
_entry.id   AF-A0A6A2WTK4-F1
#
_cell.length_a   1.000
_cell.length_b   1.000
_cell.length_c   1.000
_cell.angle_alpha   90.00
_cell.angle_beta   90.00
_cell.angle_gamma   90.00
#
_symmetry.space_group_name_H-M   'P 1'
#
loop_
_entity.id
_entity.type
_entity.pdbx_description
1 polymer ?
#
loop_
_entity_poly.entity_id
_entity_poly.type
_entity_poly.pdbx_seq_one_letter_code
_entity_poly.pdbx_strand_id
1 'polypeptide(L)'
;MVIHLRGKGKKLSEPSSCKKCGNKRFINGEIARVCINCFLEGETVRIYDYGVSVIEFTFRKSGTCSRIPSKPPHEVITTAVFFLEKGYDHYDVIFNNCEDFATYCKTGTAAGSQVAGRIAAAAILLAPAPAAVPIVGAYLATKAITAIIKPR
;
A
#
# COMPACT_ATOMS: atom_id res chain seq x y z
N MET A 1 5.85 14.89 -6.96
CA MET A 1 6.02 13.64 -7.75
C MET A 1 5.34 12.52 -6.98
N VAL A 2 4.75 11.53 -7.65
CA VAL A 2 4.08 10.40 -7.03
C VAL A 2 4.58 9.11 -7.66
N ILE A 3 4.96 8.12 -6.85
CA ILE A 3 5.20 6.74 -7.26
C ILE A 3 4.05 5.92 -6.68
N HIS A 4 3.31 5.20 -7.52
CA HIS A 4 2.16 4.42 -7.08
C HIS A 4 2.02 3.11 -7.85
N LEU A 5 1.49 2.10 -7.18
CA LEU A 5 1.06 0.86 -7.80
C LEU A 5 -0.37 1.02 -8.32
N ARG A 6 -0.58 0.66 -9.59
CA ARG A 6 -1.87 0.76 -10.29
C ARG A 6 -2.59 -0.58 -10.24
N GLY A 7 -3.91 -0.53 -10.08
CA GLY A 7 -4.73 -1.73 -10.17
C GLY A 7 -4.76 -2.31 -11.58
N LYS A 8 -4.91 -3.64 -11.66
CA LYS A 8 -5.04 -4.38 -12.92
C LYS A 8 -6.14 -3.75 -13.80
N GLY A 9 -5.78 -3.31 -15.01
CA GLY A 9 -6.69 -2.68 -15.96
C GLY A 9 -6.87 -1.16 -15.83
N LYS A 10 -6.31 -0.51 -14.80
CA LYS A 10 -6.26 0.96 -14.73
C LYS A 10 -5.21 1.48 -15.72
N LYS A 11 -5.65 1.86 -16.92
CA LYS A 11 -4.82 2.65 -17.84
C LYS A 11 -4.64 4.05 -17.23
N LEU A 12 -3.40 4.56 -17.26
CA LEU A 12 -3.21 5.99 -17.06
C LEU A 12 -3.98 6.70 -18.16
N SER A 13 -4.73 7.74 -17.81
CA SER A 13 -5.44 8.55 -18.81
C SER A 13 -4.45 9.02 -19.89
N GLU A 14 -4.90 9.07 -21.14
CA GLU A 14 -4.09 9.67 -22.19
C GLU A 14 -3.73 11.09 -21.76
N PRO A 15 -2.45 11.49 -21.88
CA PRO A 15 -1.95 12.61 -21.14
C PRO A 15 -2.48 13.87 -21.83
N SER A 16 -3.59 14.42 -21.33
CA SER A 16 -3.92 15.82 -21.58
C SER A 16 -2.67 16.64 -21.25
N SER A 17 -2.28 17.58 -22.10
CA SER A 17 -0.98 18.26 -22.04
C SER A 17 -0.73 18.88 -20.66
N CYS A 18 -0.06 18.13 -19.79
CA CYS A 18 0.15 18.56 -18.42
C CYS A 18 1.21 19.65 -18.45
N LYS A 19 0.78 20.90 -18.37
CA LYS A 19 1.65 22.07 -18.40
C LYS A 19 2.74 22.05 -17.32
N LYS A 20 2.52 21.33 -16.20
CA LYS A 20 3.50 21.25 -15.10
C LYS A 20 4.61 20.22 -15.32
N CYS A 21 4.34 19.09 -15.97
CA CYS A 21 5.34 18.02 -16.12
C CYS A 21 5.65 17.65 -17.58
N GLY A 22 5.02 18.32 -18.55
CA GLY A 22 5.21 18.06 -19.97
C GLY A 22 4.92 16.60 -20.34
N ASN A 23 3.94 15.98 -19.69
CA ASN A 23 3.57 14.57 -19.86
C ASN A 23 4.67 13.56 -19.55
N LYS A 24 5.73 13.96 -18.83
CA LYS A 24 6.77 13.03 -18.37
C LYS A 24 6.20 12.07 -17.34
N ARG A 25 6.10 10.80 -17.71
CA ARG A 25 5.68 9.67 -16.88
C ARG A 25 6.59 8.49 -17.15
N PHE A 26 6.87 7.71 -16.11
CA PHE A 26 7.62 6.46 -16.20
C PHE A 26 6.72 5.32 -15.72
N ILE A 27 6.70 4.22 -16.46
CA ILE A 27 5.81 3.09 -16.21
C ILE A 27 6.64 1.82 -16.30
N ASN A 28 6.56 0.98 -15.27
CA ASN A 28 7.17 -0.34 -15.25
C ASN A 28 6.17 -1.35 -14.66
N GLY A 29 5.57 -2.16 -15.52
CA GLY A 29 4.45 -3.02 -15.15
C GLY A 29 3.30 -2.20 -14.56
N GLU A 30 2.90 -2.53 -13.33
CA GLU A 30 1.80 -1.86 -12.62
C GLU A 30 2.26 -0.63 -11.83
N ILE A 31 3.55 -0.44 -11.58
CA ILE A 31 4.08 0.76 -10.94
C ILE A 31 4.25 1.89 -11.95
N ALA A 32 3.85 3.10 -11.54
CA ALA A 32 4.08 4.31 -12.30
C ALA A 32 4.66 5.44 -11.44
N ARG A 33 5.49 6.27 -12.07
CA ARG A 33 5.93 7.57 -11.57
C ARG A 33 5.31 8.67 -12.41
N VAL A 34 4.56 9.55 -11.76
CA VAL A 34 3.83 10.67 -12.37
C VAL A 34 4.00 11.96 -11.56
N CYS A 35 3.61 13.09 -12.13
CA CYS A 35 3.49 14.32 -11.33
C CYS A 35 2.22 14.30 -10.46
N ILE A 36 2.19 15.10 -9.39
CA ILE A 36 1.05 15.13 -8.47
C ILE A 36 -0.25 15.56 -9.17
N ASN A 37 -0.20 16.51 -10.11
CA ASN A 37 -1.41 16.97 -10.79
C ASN A 37 -1.99 15.89 -11.72
N CYS A 38 -1.12 15.15 -12.43
CA CYS A 38 -1.55 14.01 -13.24
C CYS A 38 -2.07 12.85 -12.40
N PHE A 39 -1.56 12.68 -11.18
CA PHE A 39 -2.08 11.67 -10.25
C PHE A 39 -3.46 12.04 -9.72
N LEU A 40 -3.68 13.32 -9.41
CA LEU A 40 -4.94 13.81 -8.87
C LEU A 40 -6.05 13.87 -9.91
N GLU A 41 -5.76 14.18 -11.18
CA GLU A 41 -6.77 14.33 -12.23
C GLU A 41 -7.93 15.30 -11.86
N GLY A 42 -7.65 16.29 -11.00
CA GLY A 42 -8.66 17.23 -10.49
C GLY A 42 -9.29 16.84 -9.15
N GLU A 43 -8.99 15.63 -8.65
CA GLU A 43 -9.43 15.15 -7.34
C GLU A 43 -8.57 15.69 -6.19
N THR A 44 -9.01 15.42 -4.97
CA THR A 44 -8.28 15.75 -3.74
C THR A 44 -7.50 14.55 -3.21
N VAL A 45 -6.33 14.81 -2.62
CA VAL A 45 -5.56 13.77 -1.91
C VAL A 45 -6.10 13.62 -0.49
N ARG A 46 -6.22 12.37 -0.05
CA ARG A 46 -6.40 12.03 1.37
C ARG A 46 -5.05 11.63 1.94
N ILE A 47 -4.70 12.18 3.10
CA ILE A 47 -3.47 11.87 3.82
C ILE A 47 -3.75 10.70 4.76
N TYR A 48 -2.82 9.75 4.79
CA TYR A 48 -2.83 8.63 5.72
C TYR A 48 -1.71 8.83 6.75
N ASP A 49 -2.07 8.87 8.03
CA ASP A 49 -1.12 9.18 9.11
C ASP A 49 -0.47 7.92 9.67
N TYR A 50 0.83 8.00 9.97
CA TYR A 50 1.62 6.88 10.50
C TYR A 50 2.15 7.23 11.89
N GLY A 51 2.29 6.22 12.75
CA GLY A 51 2.80 6.40 14.11
C GLY A 51 1.82 7.11 15.05
N VAL A 52 0.52 7.05 14.79
CA VAL A 52 -0.49 7.65 15.68
C VAL A 52 -0.59 6.89 17.01
N SER A 53 -1.07 7.58 18.04
CA SER A 53 -1.28 6.97 19.36
C SER A 53 -2.37 5.90 19.35
N VAL A 54 -2.45 5.09 20.42
CA VAL A 54 -3.49 4.05 20.57
C VAL A 54 -4.89 4.68 20.53
N ILE A 55 -5.05 5.78 21.27
CA ILE A 55 -6.33 6.49 21.40
C ILE A 55 -6.75 7.04 20.04
N GLU A 56 -5.86 7.73 19.34
CA GLU A 56 -6.15 8.24 17.99
C GLU A 56 -6.51 7.10 17.02
N PHE A 57 -5.75 6.01 17.03
CA PHE A 57 -6.05 4.87 16.17
C PHE A 57 -7.43 4.25 16.44
N THR A 58 -7.83 4.15 17.71
CA THR A 58 -9.12 3.58 18.11
C THR A 58 -10.30 4.46 17.69
N PHE A 59 -10.15 5.78 17.76
CA PHE A 59 -11.26 6.71 17.48
C PHE A 59 -11.27 7.26 16.04
N ARG A 60 -10.18 7.16 15.28
CA ARG A 60 -10.15 7.59 13.88
C ARG A 60 -10.85 6.59 12.97
N LYS A 61 -11.42 7.12 11.88
CA LYS A 61 -12.06 6.31 10.84
C LYS A 61 -11.07 5.28 10.28
N SER A 62 -11.50 4.03 10.20
CA SER A 62 -10.72 2.95 9.58
C SER A 62 -10.21 3.35 8.20
N GLY A 63 -8.94 3.02 7.92
CA GLY A 63 -8.29 3.37 6.65
C GLY A 63 -7.74 4.80 6.55
N THR A 64 -7.61 5.53 7.68
CA THR A 64 -7.03 6.89 7.70
C THR A 64 -5.72 7.01 8.46
N CYS A 65 -5.35 6.01 9.27
CA CYS A 65 -4.11 6.04 10.04
C CYS A 65 -3.61 4.64 10.43
N SER A 66 -2.32 4.54 10.76
CA SER A 66 -1.65 3.36 11.32
C SER A 66 -0.83 3.73 12.55
N ARG A 67 -0.78 2.81 13.52
CA ARG A 67 0.10 2.91 14.70
C ARG A 67 1.57 2.61 14.37
N ILE A 68 1.84 1.99 13.22
CA ILE A 68 3.22 1.69 12.82
C ILE A 68 3.87 3.00 12.35
N PRO A 69 5.01 3.42 12.92
CA PRO A 69 5.70 4.63 12.49
C PRO A 69 6.19 4.53 11.04
N SER A 70 6.24 5.68 10.36
CA SER A 70 6.87 5.78 9.04
C SER A 70 8.40 5.75 9.20
N LYS A 71 9.08 5.06 8.30
CA LYS A 71 10.50 5.23 8.02
C LYS A 71 10.82 6.68 7.64
N PRO A 72 12.09 7.11 7.80
CA PRO A 72 12.56 8.41 7.32
C PRO A 72 12.26 8.63 5.83
N PRO A 73 12.00 9.87 5.38
CA PRO A 73 11.61 10.16 3.99
C PRO A 73 12.58 9.62 2.94
N HIS A 74 13.89 9.65 3.20
CA HIS A 74 14.90 9.16 2.26
C HIS A 74 14.78 7.65 2.04
N GLU A 75 14.57 6.86 3.09
CA GLU A 75 14.34 5.41 2.97
C GLU A 75 13.05 5.11 2.19
N VAL A 76 11.96 5.82 2.51
CA VAL A 76 10.68 5.65 1.82
C VAL A 76 10.83 5.89 0.31
N ILE A 77 11.56 6.94 -0.07
CA ILE A 77 11.83 7.28 -1.46
C ILE A 77 12.71 6.21 -2.10
N THR A 78 13.78 5.77 -1.43
CA THR A 78 14.68 4.71 -1.92
C THR A 78 13.92 3.42 -2.20
N THR A 79 13.10 2.95 -1.26
CA THR A 79 12.28 1.74 -1.44
C THR A 79 11.29 1.90 -2.60
N ALA A 80 10.63 3.06 -2.72
CA ALA A 80 9.68 3.31 -3.82
C ALA A 80 10.37 3.36 -5.19
N VAL A 81 11.56 3.95 -5.28
CA VAL A 81 12.37 4.00 -6.51
C VAL A 81 12.91 2.62 -6.87
N PHE A 82 13.35 1.83 -5.89
CA PHE A 82 13.78 0.45 -6.12
C PHE A 82 12.69 -0.36 -6.84
N PHE A 83 11.44 -0.31 -6.37
CA PHE A 83 10.34 -1.02 -7.02
C PHE A 83 9.92 -0.38 -8.35
N LEU A 84 10.09 0.93 -8.52
CA LEU A 84 9.88 1.58 -9.82
C LEU A 84 10.83 1.00 -10.88
N GLU A 85 12.09 0.76 -10.51
CA GLU A 85 13.12 0.26 -11.42
C GLU A 85 13.05 -1.26 -11.62
N LYS A 86 12.85 -2.03 -10.55
CA LYS A 86 12.82 -3.50 -10.60
C LYS A 86 11.46 -4.07 -10.98
N GLY A 87 10.39 -3.28 -10.86
CA GLY A 87 9.03 -3.76 -10.91
C GLY A 87 8.55 -4.22 -9.53
N TYR A 88 7.25 -4.48 -9.44
CA TYR A 88 6.60 -5.02 -8.25
C TYR A 88 5.99 -6.38 -8.58
N ASP A 89 5.81 -7.21 -7.55
CA ASP A 89 5.02 -8.43 -7.65
C ASP A 89 3.64 -8.14 -8.27
N HIS A 90 3.03 -9.16 -8.89
CA HIS A 90 1.73 -9.02 -9.54
C HIS A 90 0.67 -8.44 -8.59
N TYR A 91 -0.05 -7.42 -9.06
CA TYR A 91 -1.16 -6.81 -8.35
C TYR A 91 -2.28 -7.82 -8.11
N ASP A 92 -2.65 -7.98 -6.85
CA ASP A 92 -3.88 -8.66 -6.43
C ASP A 92 -4.75 -7.64 -5.65
N VAL A 93 -6.08 -7.75 -5.74
CA VAL A 93 -6.99 -6.76 -5.16
C VAL A 93 -7.06 -6.90 -3.64
N ILE A 94 -6.87 -8.12 -3.14
CA ILE A 94 -6.90 -8.50 -1.73
C ILE A 94 -5.49 -8.40 -1.15
N PHE A 95 -4.46 -8.77 -1.91
CA PHE A 95 -3.06 -8.80 -1.51
C PHE A 95 -2.17 -8.04 -2.50
N ASN A 96 -1.08 -7.42 -2.05
CA ASN A 96 -0.17 -6.70 -2.95
C ASN A 96 -0.89 -5.61 -3.76
N ASN A 97 -1.89 -4.98 -3.17
CA ASN A 97 -2.62 -3.87 -3.78
C ASN A 97 -1.88 -2.53 -3.56
N CYS A 98 -2.50 -1.42 -3.98
CA CYS A 98 -1.91 -0.09 -3.84
C CYS A 98 -1.66 0.34 -2.39
N GLU A 99 -2.48 -0.11 -1.44
CA GLU A 99 -2.32 0.16 -0.02
C GLU A 99 -1.17 -0.66 0.57
N ASP A 100 -1.05 -1.94 0.21
CA ASP A 100 0.06 -2.79 0.64
C ASP A 100 1.40 -2.23 0.15
N PHE A 101 1.46 -1.78 -1.11
CA PHE A 101 2.64 -1.11 -1.66
C PHE A 101 3.00 0.16 -0.89
N ALA A 102 2.04 1.06 -0.69
CA ALA A 102 2.27 2.32 0.02
C ALA A 102 2.69 2.09 1.47
N THR A 103 2.03 1.14 2.16
CA THR A 103 2.35 0.75 3.53
C THR A 103 3.74 0.15 3.60
N TYR A 104 4.09 -0.78 2.71
CA TYR A 104 5.44 -1.37 2.67
C TYR A 104 6.53 -0.30 2.46
N CYS A 105 6.32 0.66 1.55
CA CYS A 105 7.28 1.75 1.35
C CYS A 105 7.43 2.60 2.62
N LYS A 106 6.33 2.83 3.37
CA LYS A 106 6.33 3.67 4.57
C LYS A 106 6.85 2.95 5.81
N THR A 107 6.62 1.66 5.98
CA THR A 107 6.90 0.96 7.24
C THR A 107 7.91 -0.18 7.09
N GLY A 108 8.19 -0.62 5.86
CA GLY A 108 8.95 -1.85 5.58
C GLY A 108 8.17 -3.13 5.83
N THR A 109 6.88 -3.04 6.18
CA THR A 109 6.02 -4.21 6.39
C THR A 109 4.71 -4.03 5.63
N ALA A 110 4.32 -5.00 4.82
CA ALA A 110 3.04 -4.99 4.11
C ALA A 110 1.87 -5.40 5.02
N ALA A 111 2.00 -5.19 6.33
CA ALA A 111 0.97 -5.51 7.31
C ALA A 111 -0.15 -4.46 7.22
N GLY A 112 -0.93 -4.52 6.14
CA GLY A 112 -2.18 -3.79 6.02
C GLY A 112 -3.14 -4.30 7.09
N SER A 113 -3.49 -3.43 8.03
CA SER A 113 -4.52 -3.69 9.05
C SER A 113 -5.85 -4.13 8.43
N GLN A 114 -6.10 -3.74 7.18
CA GLN A 114 -7.30 -4.10 6.42
C GLN A 114 -7.33 -5.57 5.99
N VAL A 115 -6.22 -6.18 5.58
CA VAL A 115 -6.21 -7.59 5.13
C VAL A 115 -6.27 -8.53 6.33
N ALA A 116 -5.56 -8.21 7.42
CA ALA A 116 -5.70 -8.95 8.67
C ALA A 116 -7.16 -8.88 9.19
N GLY A 117 -7.79 -7.70 9.13
CA GLY A 117 -9.21 -7.54 9.46
C GLY A 117 -10.15 -8.32 8.54
N ARG A 118 -9.88 -8.35 7.23
CA ARG A 118 -10.67 -9.13 6.24
C ARG A 118 -10.50 -10.63 6.40
N ILE A 119 -9.28 -11.11 6.67
CA ILE A 119 -9.02 -12.52 6.93
C ILE A 119 -9.62 -12.93 8.27
N ALA A 120 -9.51 -12.09 9.31
CA ALA A 120 -10.19 -12.34 10.58
C ALA A 120 -11.71 -12.41 10.39
N ALA A 121 -12.31 -11.46 9.66
CA ALA A 121 -13.74 -11.47 9.37
C ALA A 121 -14.15 -12.70 8.55
N ALA A 122 -13.39 -13.07 7.52
CA ALA A 122 -13.65 -14.25 6.70
C ALA A 122 -13.46 -15.56 7.48
N ALA A 123 -12.44 -15.65 8.34
CA ALA A 123 -12.19 -16.81 9.19
C ALA A 123 -13.29 -16.99 10.24
N ILE A 124 -13.81 -15.89 10.82
CA ILE A 124 -14.97 -15.94 11.72
C ILE A 124 -16.23 -16.41 10.98
N LEU A 125 -16.43 -16.00 9.73
CA LEU A 125 -17.60 -16.35 8.93
C LEU A 125 -17.56 -17.79 8.39
N LEU A 126 -16.38 -18.29 8.02
CA LEU A 126 -16.23 -19.55 7.28
C LEU A 126 -15.67 -20.71 8.12
N ALA A 127 -14.96 -20.43 9.20
CA ALA A 127 -14.37 -21.46 10.05
C ALA A 127 -15.08 -21.53 11.41
N PRO A 128 -15.25 -22.74 11.98
CA PRO A 128 -15.67 -22.86 13.36
C PRO A 128 -14.66 -22.15 14.27
N ALA A 129 -15.16 -21.47 15.31
CA ALA A 129 -14.39 -20.59 16.20
C ALA A 129 -12.97 -21.07 16.60
N PRO A 130 -12.73 -22.34 16.97
CA PRO A 130 -11.38 -22.80 17.32
C PRO A 130 -10.38 -22.79 16.15
N ALA A 131 -10.83 -22.88 14.90
CA ALA A 131 -9.98 -22.90 13.71
C ALA A 131 -9.70 -21.49 13.14
N ALA A 132 -10.52 -20.47 13.48
CA ALA A 132 -10.33 -19.12 12.97
C ALA A 132 -9.03 -18.45 13.48
N VAL A 133 -8.69 -18.69 14.75
CA VAL A 133 -7.51 -18.14 15.42
C VAL A 133 -6.18 -18.60 14.77
N PRO A 134 -5.92 -19.90 14.55
CA PRO A 134 -4.68 -20.33 13.91
C PRO A 134 -4.56 -19.89 12.45
N ILE A 135 -5.67 -19.71 11.72
CA ILE A 135 -5.66 -19.19 10.33
C ILE A 135 -5.17 -17.74 10.31
N VAL A 136 -5.70 -16.90 11.20
CA VAL A 136 -5.25 -15.51 11.34
C VAL A 136 -3.80 -15.45 11.82
N GLY A 137 -3.41 -16.30 12.77
CA GLY A 137 -2.03 -16.41 13.27
C GLY A 137 -1.03 -16.81 12.17
N ALA A 138 -1.35 -17.83 11.39
CA ALA A 138 -0.52 -18.28 10.27
C ALA A 138 -0.37 -17.19 9.20
N TYR A 139 -1.44 -16.46 8.89
CA TYR A 139 -1.42 -15.32 7.95
C TYR A 139 -0.48 -14.20 8.43
N LEU A 140 -0.61 -13.78 9.69
CA LEU A 140 0.25 -12.75 10.28
C LEU A 140 1.72 -13.20 10.27
N ALA A 141 1.98 -14.47 10.56
CA ALA A 141 3.32 -15.04 10.50
C ALA A 141 3.88 -15.06 9.06
N THR A 142 3.08 -15.46 8.06
CA THR A 142 3.54 -15.45 6.66
C THR A 142 3.87 -14.04 6.20
N LYS A 143 3.06 -13.03 6.57
CA LYS A 143 3.34 -11.63 6.22
C LYS A 143 4.55 -11.06 6.92
N ALA A 144 4.79 -11.43 8.18
CA ALA A 144 6.03 -11.09 8.88
C ALA A 144 7.24 -11.69 8.15
N ILE A 145 7.14 -12.94 7.70
CA ILE A 145 8.19 -13.61 6.92
C ILE A 145 8.38 -12.93 5.55
N THR A 146 7.32 -12.61 4.82
CA THR A 146 7.43 -11.90 3.53
C THR A 146 8.04 -10.51 3.69
N ALA A 147 7.78 -9.83 4.81
CA ALA A 147 8.43 -8.55 5.13
C ALA A 147 9.93 -8.68 5.44
N ILE A 148 10.40 -9.88 5.85
CA ILE A 148 11.83 -10.18 6.01
C ILE A 148 12.49 -10.49 4.67
N ILE A 149 11.78 -11.21 3.77
CA ILE A 149 12.33 -11.66 2.48
C ILE A 149 12.34 -10.53 1.45
N LYS A 150 11.38 -9.60 1.50
CA LYS A 150 11.31 -8.47 0.58
C LYS A 150 12.47 -7.51 0.91
N PRO A 151 13.29 -7.10 -0.08
CA PRO A 151 14.48 -6.29 0.20
C PRO A 151 14.09 -4.97 0.87
N ARG A 152 14.92 -4.55 1.85
CA ARG A 152 14.75 -3.29 2.58
C ARG A 152 15.13 -2.08 1.74
#